data_AF-A0A9D6G792-F1
#
_entry.id   AF-A0A9D6G792-F1
#
_cell.length_a   1.000
_cell.length_b   1.000
_cell.length_c   1.000
_cell.angle_alpha   90.00
_cell.angle_beta   90.00
_cell.angle_gamma   90.00
#
_symmetry.space_group_name_H-M   'P 1'
#
loop_
_entity.id
_entity.type
_entity.pdbx_description
1 polymer ?
#
loop_
_entity_poly.entity_id
_entity_poly.type
_entity_poly.pdbx_seq_one_letter_code
_entity_poly.pdbx_strand_id
1 'polypeptide(L)'
;MLAIAIRQYPFARLTKVAALTTLAAALAAGSASAEQTIGAQSVAARLASVALGDLEEAFWVCDYTATTRGPAGNDITVCNAVYDAIKERKFDGDFDKLLDWWRQNKVTRHDALAAADAMREPR
;
A
#
# COMPACT_ATOMS: atom_id res chain seq x y z
N MET A 1 -7.88 6.30 47.81
CA MET A 1 -7.53 5.06 47.08
C MET A 1 -6.09 5.16 46.61
N LEU A 2 -5.32 4.13 46.95
CA LEU A 2 -3.95 3.75 46.56
C LEU A 2 -2.78 4.73 46.73
N ALA A 3 -1.90 4.34 47.66
CA ALA A 3 -0.62 4.93 47.98
C ALA A 3 0.47 4.54 46.97
N ILE A 4 1.37 5.48 46.67
CA ILE A 4 2.66 5.19 46.03
C ILE A 4 3.74 5.78 46.94
N ALA A 5 4.22 4.96 47.87
CA ALA A 5 5.38 5.29 48.69
C ALA A 5 6.64 4.93 47.88
N ILE A 6 7.29 5.96 47.34
CA ILE A 6 8.61 5.87 46.71
C ILE A 6 9.63 5.66 47.83
N ARG A 7 10.27 4.50 47.89
CA ARG A 7 11.43 4.29 48.76
C ARG A 7 12.66 4.09 47.89
N GLN A 8 13.45 5.15 47.79
CA GLN A 8 14.82 5.11 47.30
C GLN A 8 15.66 4.33 48.31
N TYR A 9 16.48 3.40 47.84
CA TYR A 9 17.59 2.84 48.61
C TYR A 9 18.85 2.82 47.75
N PRO A 10 19.82 3.69 48.05
CA PRO A 10 21.17 3.56 47.53
C PRO A 10 22.06 2.82 48.55
N PHE A 11 23.07 2.12 48.01
CA PHE A 11 24.22 1.54 48.70
C PHE A 11 23.97 0.52 49.82
N ALA A 12 24.20 -0.76 49.51
CA ALA A 12 25.26 -1.50 50.19
C ALA A 12 25.55 -2.83 49.49
N ARG A 13 26.85 -3.07 49.34
CA ARG A 13 27.51 -4.32 48.93
C ARG A 13 26.92 -5.53 49.64
N LEU A 14 26.88 -6.69 48.98
CA LEU A 14 27.48 -7.94 49.49
C LEU A 14 27.31 -9.12 48.51
N THR A 15 28.48 -9.60 48.08
CA THR A 15 28.88 -11.02 47.91
C THR A 15 28.15 -11.96 46.95
N LYS A 16 28.90 -12.26 45.89
CA LYS A 16 29.37 -13.60 45.46
C LYS A 16 28.35 -14.64 44.95
N VAL A 17 28.53 -14.89 43.65
CA VAL A 17 28.62 -16.21 43.00
C VAL A 17 27.34 -17.05 43.00
N ALA A 18 26.71 -17.18 41.83
CA ALA A 18 26.73 -18.45 41.07
C ALA A 18 25.85 -18.32 39.81
N ALA A 19 26.42 -18.78 38.70
CA ALA A 19 25.76 -19.40 37.55
C ALA A 19 24.43 -18.79 37.07
N LEU A 20 24.50 -17.89 36.10
CA LEU A 20 23.39 -17.64 35.20
C LEU A 20 23.75 -18.17 33.81
N THR A 21 23.19 -19.34 33.55
CA THR A 21 23.01 -19.96 32.25
C THR A 21 22.62 -18.92 31.20
N THR A 22 23.49 -18.67 30.22
CA THR A 22 23.15 -17.90 29.04
C THR A 22 22.18 -18.72 28.19
N LEU A 23 20.88 -18.48 28.38
CA LEU A 23 19.82 -18.96 27.53
C LEU A 23 19.92 -18.22 26.18
N ALA A 24 20.54 -18.87 25.19
CA ALA A 24 20.52 -18.40 23.80
C ALA A 24 19.12 -18.62 23.22
N ALA A 25 18.21 -17.68 23.46
CA ALA A 25 16.93 -17.58 22.77
C ALA A 25 17.04 -16.49 21.69
N ALA A 26 17.69 -16.83 20.59
CA ALA A 26 17.60 -16.08 19.35
C ALA A 26 17.33 -17.09 18.24
N LEU A 27 16.48 -16.72 17.29
CA LEU A 27 16.07 -17.47 16.07
C LEU A 27 14.73 -18.23 16.19
N ALA A 28 13.61 -17.50 16.31
CA ALA A 28 12.31 -18.01 15.82
C ALA A 28 11.29 -16.90 15.50
N ALA A 29 11.72 -15.72 15.07
CA ALA A 29 10.82 -14.67 14.61
C ALA A 29 11.28 -14.17 13.24
N GLY A 30 10.93 -14.89 12.19
CA GLY A 30 11.38 -14.55 10.84
C GLY A 30 10.78 -15.42 9.74
N SER A 31 9.48 -15.70 9.79
CA SER A 31 8.79 -16.33 8.66
C SER A 31 7.33 -15.91 8.64
N ALA A 32 7.09 -14.63 8.35
CA ALA A 32 5.82 -14.16 7.82
C ALA A 32 6.17 -13.12 6.74
N SER A 33 5.52 -13.22 5.58
CA SER A 33 5.67 -12.34 4.39
C SER A 33 6.65 -12.80 3.30
N ALA A 34 6.46 -14.02 2.76
CA ALA A 34 6.99 -14.39 1.44
C ALA A 34 5.89 -14.55 0.36
N GLU A 35 4.60 -14.63 0.74
CA GLU A 35 3.52 -14.98 -0.18
C GLU A 35 2.90 -13.79 -0.96
N GLN A 36 3.20 -12.54 -0.61
CA GLN A 36 2.61 -11.37 -1.29
C GLN A 36 3.45 -10.80 -2.44
N THR A 37 4.73 -11.14 -2.53
CA THR A 37 5.64 -10.54 -3.52
C THR A 37 5.46 -11.12 -4.93
N ILE A 38 5.16 -12.42 -5.04
CA ILE A 38 5.07 -13.12 -6.33
C ILE A 38 3.88 -12.62 -7.17
N GLY A 39 2.76 -12.32 -6.52
CA GLY A 39 1.56 -11.81 -7.19
C GLY A 39 1.76 -10.42 -7.80
N ALA A 40 2.28 -9.46 -7.02
CA ALA A 40 2.45 -8.08 -7.46
C ALA A 40 3.47 -7.94 -8.61
N GLN A 41 4.61 -8.64 -8.53
CA GLN A 41 5.61 -8.64 -9.61
C GLN A 41 5.06 -9.22 -10.92
N SER A 42 4.21 -10.25 -10.84
CA SER A 42 3.59 -10.83 -12.04
C SER A 42 2.63 -9.85 -12.74
N VAL A 43 1.92 -9.01 -11.98
CA VAL A 43 1.02 -7.99 -12.54
C VAL A 43 1.83 -6.85 -13.16
N ALA A 44 2.85 -6.35 -12.47
CA ALA A 44 3.72 -5.29 -13.00
C ALA A 44 4.40 -5.72 -14.31
N ALA A 45 4.91 -6.95 -14.39
CA ALA A 45 5.51 -7.49 -15.60
C ALA A 45 4.51 -7.56 -16.78
N ARG A 46 3.24 -7.89 -16.51
CA ARG A 46 2.18 -7.88 -17.52
C ARG A 46 1.85 -6.45 -17.99
N LEU A 47 1.82 -5.48 -17.09
CA LEU A 47 1.51 -4.09 -17.42
C LEU A 47 2.64 -3.41 -18.23
N ALA A 48 3.87 -3.93 -18.18
CA ALA A 48 4.99 -3.40 -18.96
C ALA A 48 4.76 -3.48 -20.48
N SER A 49 4.00 -4.47 -20.97
CA SER A 49 3.70 -4.64 -22.40
C SER A 49 2.39 -3.97 -22.83
N VAL A 50 1.57 -3.47 -21.90
CA VAL A 50 0.30 -2.78 -22.21
C VAL A 50 0.59 -1.42 -22.84
N ALA A 51 -0.19 -1.01 -23.84
CA ALA A 51 -0.03 0.31 -24.45
C ALA A 51 -0.32 1.43 -23.45
N LEU A 52 0.35 2.59 -23.58
CA LEU A 52 0.17 3.68 -22.62
C LEU A 52 -1.28 4.18 -22.56
N GLY A 53 -1.97 4.24 -23.70
CA GLY A 53 -3.39 4.64 -23.77
C GLY A 53 -4.29 3.71 -22.96
N ASP A 54 -4.09 2.39 -23.05
CA ASP A 54 -4.87 1.40 -22.31
C ASP A 54 -4.58 1.46 -20.80
N LEU A 55 -3.32 1.75 -20.42
CA LEU A 55 -2.97 2.01 -19.02
C LEU A 55 -3.67 3.26 -18.47
N GLU A 56 -3.79 4.31 -19.29
CA GLU A 56 -4.49 5.53 -18.87
C GLU A 56 -5.98 5.26 -18.69
N GLU A 57 -6.61 4.51 -19.58
CA GLU A 57 -8.00 4.09 -19.43
C GLU A 57 -8.20 3.28 -18.14
N ALA A 58 -7.35 2.29 -17.90
CA ALA A 58 -7.38 1.50 -16.68
C ALA A 58 -7.18 2.35 -15.41
N PHE A 59 -6.28 3.33 -15.46
CA PHE A 59 -6.08 4.29 -14.35
C PHE A 59 -7.36 5.05 -14.04
N TRP A 60 -8.06 5.56 -15.05
CA TRP A 60 -9.28 6.33 -14.85
C TRP A 60 -10.43 5.46 -14.32
N VAL A 61 -10.56 4.22 -14.78
CA VAL A 61 -11.53 3.25 -14.24
C VAL A 61 -11.25 2.97 -12.76
N CYS A 62 -9.99 2.76 -12.39
CA CYS A 62 -9.56 2.55 -11.01
C CYS A 62 -9.87 3.76 -10.11
N ASP A 63 -9.49 4.97 -10.53
CA ASP A 63 -9.73 6.20 -9.76
C ASP A 63 -11.23 6.48 -9.59
N TYR A 64 -12.03 6.30 -10.66
CA TYR A 64 -13.47 6.47 -10.62
C TYR A 64 -14.13 5.46 -9.68
N THR A 65 -13.78 4.18 -9.77
CA THR A 65 -14.32 3.13 -8.90
C THR A 65 -13.98 3.38 -7.44
N ALA A 66 -12.72 3.70 -7.14
CA ALA A 66 -12.28 4.04 -5.79
C ALA A 66 -13.00 5.28 -5.22
N THR A 67 -13.27 6.28 -6.07
CA THR A 67 -13.98 7.52 -5.66
C THR A 67 -15.48 7.29 -5.44
N THR A 68 -16.14 6.46 -6.27
CA THR A 68 -17.61 6.36 -6.30
C THR A 68 -18.18 5.16 -5.56
N ARG A 69 -17.47 4.03 -5.58
CA ARG A 69 -17.94 2.75 -5.03
C ARG A 69 -17.07 2.26 -3.86
N GLY A 70 -15.88 2.84 -3.71
CA GLY A 70 -14.85 2.37 -2.79
C GLY A 70 -14.07 1.18 -3.37
N PRO A 71 -12.86 0.91 -2.85
CA PRO A 71 -12.02 -0.16 -3.37
C PRO A 71 -12.51 -1.56 -2.95
N ALA A 72 -12.61 -2.49 -3.89
CA ALA A 72 -12.80 -3.92 -3.62
C ALA A 72 -11.45 -4.68 -3.69
N GLY A 73 -11.27 -5.71 -2.85
CA GLY A 73 -9.94 -6.26 -2.51
C GLY A 73 -8.99 -6.59 -3.68
N ASN A 74 -9.42 -7.43 -4.63
CA ASN A 74 -8.60 -7.81 -5.80
C ASN A 74 -8.36 -6.63 -6.76
N ASP A 75 -9.27 -5.65 -6.79
CA ASP A 75 -9.15 -4.47 -7.64
C ASP A 75 -8.04 -3.52 -7.13
N ILE A 76 -7.79 -3.49 -5.81
CA ILE A 76 -6.73 -2.64 -5.22
C ILE A 76 -5.35 -3.00 -5.76
N THR A 77 -4.99 -4.29 -5.80
CA THR A 77 -3.66 -4.73 -6.25
C THR A 77 -3.41 -4.34 -7.70
N VAL A 78 -4.41 -4.53 -8.56
CA VAL A 78 -4.33 -4.16 -9.97
C VAL A 78 -4.26 -2.64 -10.12
N CYS A 79 -5.11 -1.89 -9.42
CA CYS A 79 -5.12 -0.44 -9.49
C CYS A 79 -3.82 0.20 -8.98
N ASN A 80 -3.19 -0.35 -7.94
CA ASN A 80 -1.87 0.08 -7.50
C ASN A 80 -0.80 -0.17 -8.57
N ALA A 81 -0.82 -1.34 -9.21
CA ALA A 81 0.14 -1.65 -10.27
C ALA A 81 -0.05 -0.76 -11.52
N VAL A 82 -1.30 -0.42 -11.86
CA VAL A 82 -1.62 0.54 -12.93
C VAL A 82 -1.14 1.94 -12.57
N TYR A 83 -1.37 2.37 -11.33
CA TYR A 83 -0.89 3.64 -10.81
C TYR A 83 0.64 3.76 -10.92
N ASP A 84 1.37 2.73 -10.46
CA ASP A 84 2.83 2.71 -10.55
C ASP A 84 3.28 2.70 -12.02
N ALA A 85 2.65 1.92 -12.89
CA ALA A 85 2.99 1.89 -14.31
C ALA A 85 2.78 3.25 -14.99
N ILE A 86 1.71 3.98 -14.67
CA ILE A 86 1.46 5.34 -15.19
C ILE A 86 2.49 6.33 -14.68
N LYS A 87 2.77 6.31 -13.37
CA LYS A 87 3.77 7.17 -12.75
C LYS A 87 5.14 7.00 -13.40
N GLU A 88 5.59 5.76 -13.56
CA GLU A 88 6.89 5.46 -14.18
C GLU A 88 6.92 5.80 -15.68
N ARG A 89 5.91 5.39 -16.45
CA ARG A 89 5.98 5.43 -17.92
C ARG A 89 5.56 6.75 -18.55
N LYS A 90 4.67 7.50 -17.91
CA LYS A 90 4.14 8.77 -18.44
C LYS A 90 4.81 9.99 -17.82
N PHE A 91 5.21 9.86 -16.56
CA PHE A 91 5.69 10.97 -15.75
C PHE A 91 7.14 10.77 -15.29
N ASP A 92 7.84 9.75 -15.78
CA ASP A 92 9.23 9.45 -15.42
C ASP A 92 9.42 9.28 -13.90
N GLY A 93 8.42 8.73 -13.21
CA GLY A 93 8.41 8.55 -11.75
C GLY A 93 7.98 9.79 -10.96
N ASP A 94 7.73 10.91 -11.62
CA ASP A 94 7.38 12.20 -11.00
C ASP A 94 5.92 12.21 -10.52
N PHE A 95 5.75 12.08 -9.21
CA PHE A 95 4.43 12.08 -8.58
C PHE A 95 3.72 13.43 -8.69
N ASP A 96 4.45 14.54 -8.62
CA ASP A 96 3.83 15.88 -8.65
C ASP A 96 3.22 16.13 -10.04
N LYS A 97 3.92 15.74 -11.10
CA LYS A 97 3.36 15.77 -12.47
C LYS A 97 2.13 14.88 -12.63
N LEU A 98 2.16 13.66 -12.05
CA LEU A 98 1.00 12.78 -12.05
C LEU A 98 -0.19 13.45 -11.34
N LEU A 99 0.05 14.02 -10.16
CA LEU A 99 -0.98 14.65 -9.34
C LEU A 99 -1.59 15.87 -10.04
N ASP A 100 -0.77 16.71 -10.66
CA ASP A 100 -1.24 17.88 -11.41
C ASP A 100 -2.04 17.47 -12.64
N TRP A 101 -1.58 16.45 -13.38
CA TRP A 101 -2.36 15.87 -14.47
C TRP A 101 -3.69 15.32 -13.98
N TRP A 102 -3.69 14.56 -12.87
CA TRP A 102 -4.92 14.01 -12.29
C TRP A 102 -5.92 15.11 -11.93
N ARG A 103 -5.48 16.17 -11.23
CA ARG A 103 -6.33 17.31 -10.84
C ARG A 103 -6.98 17.99 -12.06
N GLN A 104 -6.20 18.18 -13.13
CA GLN A 104 -6.67 18.83 -14.34
C GLN A 104 -7.70 18.00 -15.12
N ASN A 105 -7.61 16.67 -15.03
CA ASN A 105 -8.40 15.77 -15.89
C ASN A 105 -9.55 15.08 -15.15
N LYS A 106 -9.52 15.00 -13.81
CA LYS A 106 -10.43 14.16 -13.02
C LYS A 106 -11.89 14.38 -13.35
N VAL A 107 -12.36 15.63 -13.34
CA VAL A 107 -13.77 15.96 -13.58
C VAL A 107 -14.22 15.45 -14.93
N THR A 108 -13.55 15.86 -16.01
CA THR A 108 -13.89 15.44 -17.37
C THR A 108 -13.85 13.92 -17.55
N ARG A 109 -12.89 13.24 -16.93
CA ARG A 109 -12.75 11.78 -17.04
C ARG A 109 -13.82 11.04 -16.23
N HIS A 110 -14.17 11.53 -15.06
CA HIS A 110 -15.26 10.98 -14.24
C HIS A 110 -16.62 11.18 -14.90
N ASP A 111 -16.87 12.35 -15.49
CA ASP A 111 -18.11 12.62 -16.22
C ASP A 111 -18.29 11.67 -17.40
N ALA A 112 -17.20 11.41 -18.16
CA ALA A 112 -17.22 10.46 -19.27
C ALA A 112 -17.52 9.02 -18.80
N LEU A 113 -16.93 8.59 -17.68
CA LEU A 113 -17.16 7.26 -17.11
C LEU A 113 -18.58 7.13 -16.52
N ALA A 114 -19.07 8.17 -15.86
CA ALA A 114 -20.44 8.20 -15.34
C ALA A 114 -21.47 8.11 -16.48
N ALA A 115 -21.24 8.82 -17.59
CA ALA A 115 -22.09 8.71 -18.77
C ALA A 115 -22.04 7.30 -19.39
N ALA A 116 -20.86 6.69 -19.45
CA ALA A 116 -20.70 5.32 -19.96
C ALA A 116 -21.39 4.27 -19.06
N ASP A 117 -21.30 4.41 -17.74
CA ASP A 117 -21.98 3.55 -16.77
C ASP A 117 -23.51 3.67 -16.91
N ALA A 118 -24.04 4.89 -17.03
CA ALA A 118 -25.47 5.13 -17.21
C ALA A 118 -26.04 4.51 -18.50
N MET A 119 -25.23 4.40 -19.56
CA MET A 119 -25.62 3.72 -20.79
C MET A 119 -25.57 2.18 -20.68
N ARG A 120 -24.82 1.64 -19.70
CA ARG A 120 -24.62 0.19 -19.54
C ARG A 120 -25.73 -0.46 -18.70
N GLU A 121 -26.41 0.27 -17.84
CA GLU A 121 -27.53 -0.27 -17.08
C GLU A 121 -28.73 -0.54 -18.01
N PRO A 122 -29.19 -1.80 -18.15
CA PRO A 122 -30.40 -2.09 -18.88
C PRO A 122 -31.58 -1.48 -18.11
N ARG A 123 -32.29 -0.56 -18.78
CA ARG A 123 -33.52 0.07 -18.27
C ARG A 123 -34.62 -0.96 -18.05
#